data_AF-A0A9W9AEM9-F1
#
_entry.id   AF-A0A9W9AEM9-F1
#
_cell.length_a   1.000
_cell.length_b   1.000
_cell.length_c   1.000
_cell.angle_alpha   90.00
_cell.angle_beta   90.00
_cell.angle_gamma   90.00
#
_symmetry.space_group_name_H-M   'P 1'
#
loop_
_entity.id
_entity.type
_entity.pdbx_description
1 polymer ?
#
loop_
_entity_poly.entity_id
_entity_poly.type
_entity_poly.pdbx_seq_one_letter_code
_entity_poly.pdbx_strand_id
1 'polypeptide(L)'
;MRKSTTLQGIFLLVSQILSLSQNVITYRAYTGEEDLPHVMALVQSELSEPYVIYTFRYFLCQWPHLSFLAYSPLSSSPVGVIVCKQSTHRSRSNRGYIAMLSVDKAFRKRGIASALVRSSMDAMKVEGVDEIVLETEYDNHAALSLYESLGFIREKLLYRFYLNGKDAFRLILTIPPPSPSGSDEDDSGISTTSRRFVGEHMHFESAGRLGAQGYRAIRVSPYSDDDDEPSSAR
;
A
#
# COMPACT_ATOMS: atom_id res chain seq x y z
N MET A 1 -20.46 -17.08 56.07
CA MET A 1 -19.77 -15.92 55.44
C MET A 1 -18.87 -16.34 54.27
N ARG A 2 -19.41 -16.91 53.16
CA ARG A 2 -18.61 -17.37 52.00
C ARG A 2 -19.32 -17.20 50.64
N LYS A 3 -19.94 -16.04 50.36
CA LYS A 3 -20.56 -15.77 49.04
C LYS A 3 -20.04 -14.50 48.34
N SER A 4 -19.15 -13.73 48.98
CA SER A 4 -18.72 -12.41 48.47
C SER A 4 -17.57 -12.48 47.45
N THR A 5 -16.73 -13.51 47.51
CA THR A 5 -15.46 -13.55 46.76
C THR A 5 -15.62 -13.88 45.28
N THR A 6 -16.64 -14.65 44.90
CA THR A 6 -16.85 -15.12 43.52
C THR A 6 -17.44 -14.02 42.61
N LEU A 7 -18.36 -13.20 43.12
CA LEU A 7 -18.95 -12.08 42.38
C LEU A 7 -17.93 -10.98 42.10
N GLN A 8 -17.01 -10.74 43.05
CA GLN A 8 -15.96 -9.75 42.90
C GLN A 8 -14.89 -10.18 41.89
N GLY A 9 -14.58 -11.48 41.84
CA GLY A 9 -13.71 -12.07 40.82
C GLY A 9 -14.30 -12.02 39.40
N ILE A 10 -15.61 -12.30 39.26
CA ILE A 10 -16.31 -12.19 37.97
C ILE A 10 -16.38 -10.72 37.52
N PHE A 11 -16.67 -9.78 38.42
CA PHE A 11 -16.69 -8.35 38.11
C PHE A 11 -15.31 -7.86 37.62
N LEU A 12 -14.23 -8.22 38.32
CA LEU A 12 -12.86 -7.91 37.89
C LEU A 12 -12.55 -8.48 36.51
N LEU A 13 -12.89 -9.74 36.26
CA LEU A 13 -12.63 -10.39 34.98
C LEU A 13 -13.44 -9.76 33.83
N VAL A 14 -14.71 -9.42 34.07
CA VAL A 14 -15.56 -8.72 33.11
C VAL A 14 -15.05 -7.30 32.85
N SER A 15 -14.65 -6.56 33.89
CA SER A 15 -14.02 -5.23 33.72
C SER A 15 -12.70 -5.31 32.95
N GLN A 16 -11.91 -6.37 33.15
CA GLN A 16 -10.65 -6.59 32.44
C GLN A 16 -10.90 -6.98 30.97
N ILE A 17 -11.90 -7.81 30.69
CA ILE A 17 -12.33 -8.15 29.33
C ILE A 17 -12.90 -6.93 28.58
N LEU A 18 -13.73 -6.12 29.25
CA LEU A 18 -14.26 -4.86 28.70
C LEU A 18 -13.14 -3.83 28.48
N SER A 19 -12.13 -3.78 29.36
CA SER A 19 -10.94 -2.96 29.19
C SER A 19 -10.06 -3.43 28.02
N LEU A 20 -9.96 -4.75 27.80
CA LEU A 20 -9.24 -5.32 26.66
C LEU A 20 -9.97 -5.05 25.33
N SER A 21 -11.31 -5.12 25.31
CA SER A 21 -12.08 -4.78 24.10
C SER A 21 -11.99 -3.30 23.73
N GLN A 22 -11.77 -2.41 24.70
CA GLN A 22 -11.54 -0.98 24.48
C GLN A 22 -10.11 -0.63 24.01
N ASN A 23 -9.25 -1.61 23.72
CA ASN A 23 -7.90 -1.36 23.19
C ASN A 23 -7.68 -2.01 21.81
N VAL A 24 -8.71 -2.61 21.22
CA VAL A 24 -8.58 -3.26 19.91
C VAL A 24 -8.53 -2.19 18.82
N ILE A 25 -7.39 -2.11 18.13
CA ILE A 25 -7.26 -1.30 16.92
C ILE A 25 -8.04 -1.97 15.80
N THR A 26 -8.94 -1.23 15.17
CA THR A 26 -9.67 -1.68 13.98
C THR A 26 -9.01 -1.13 12.73
N TYR A 27 -9.08 -1.89 11.64
CA TYR A 27 -8.49 -1.51 10.36
C TYR A 27 -9.58 -1.56 9.29
N ARG A 28 -9.57 -0.58 8.39
CA ARG A 28 -10.43 -0.59 7.21
C ARG A 28 -9.72 0.04 6.01
N ALA A 29 -10.15 -0.32 4.81
CA ALA A 29 -9.73 0.37 3.60
C ALA A 29 -10.21 1.83 3.62
N TYR A 30 -9.50 2.68 2.87
CA TYR A 30 -9.94 4.04 2.56
C TYR A 30 -11.25 4.00 1.76
N THR A 31 -12.24 4.81 2.15
CA THR A 31 -13.58 4.78 1.55
C THR A 31 -13.90 6.00 0.70
N GLY A 32 -13.31 7.15 0.98
CA GLY A 32 -13.68 8.37 0.28
C GLY A 32 -13.10 9.65 0.86
N GLU A 33 -13.46 10.77 0.24
CA GLU A 33 -12.96 12.11 0.56
C GLU A 33 -13.23 12.54 2.01
N GLU A 34 -14.19 11.93 2.72
CA GLU A 34 -14.41 12.15 4.14
C GLU A 34 -13.20 11.78 5.02
N ASP A 35 -12.37 10.84 4.57
CA ASP A 35 -11.15 10.43 5.26
C ASP A 35 -9.99 11.37 4.97
N LEU A 36 -10.01 12.06 3.82
CA LEU A 36 -8.85 12.80 3.30
C LEU A 36 -8.30 13.85 4.29
N PRO A 37 -9.12 14.70 4.96
CA PRO A 37 -8.61 15.66 5.94
C PRO A 37 -7.85 14.98 7.08
N HIS A 38 -8.30 13.80 7.52
CA HIS A 38 -7.68 13.05 8.60
C HIS A 38 -6.37 12.38 8.17
N VAL A 39 -6.36 11.81 6.96
CA VAL A 39 -5.15 11.25 6.33
C VAL A 39 -4.07 12.34 6.21
N MET A 40 -4.45 13.51 5.68
CA MET A 40 -3.54 14.63 5.50
C MET A 40 -2.98 15.11 6.82
N ALA A 41 -3.82 15.30 7.83
CA ALA A 41 -3.39 15.75 9.16
C ALA A 41 -2.36 14.78 9.77
N LEU A 42 -2.62 13.47 9.72
CA LEU A 42 -1.74 12.44 10.30
C LEU A 42 -0.42 12.28 9.52
N VAL A 43 -0.44 12.44 8.20
CA VAL A 43 0.78 12.40 7.38
C VAL A 43 1.63 13.63 7.62
N GLN A 44 1.02 14.82 7.64
CA GLN A 44 1.73 16.09 7.85
C GLN A 44 2.32 16.23 9.27
N SER A 45 1.72 15.59 10.27
CA SER A 45 2.26 15.63 11.63
C SER A 45 3.48 14.73 11.85
N GLU A 46 3.70 13.74 10.96
CA GLU A 46 4.69 12.68 11.18
C GLU A 46 5.76 12.56 10.09
N LEU A 47 5.48 12.94 8.85
CA LEU A 47 6.44 12.88 7.75
C LEU A 47 7.11 14.24 7.52
N SER A 48 8.37 14.20 7.10
CA SER A 48 9.18 15.39 6.79
C SER A 48 8.79 16.07 5.48
N GLU A 49 8.13 15.35 4.57
CA GLU A 49 7.80 15.82 3.23
C GLU A 49 6.45 16.56 3.16
N PRO A 50 6.41 17.81 2.64
CA PRO A 50 5.20 18.59 2.52
C PRO A 50 4.39 18.17 1.28
N TYR A 51 3.49 17.20 1.45
CA TYR A 51 2.58 16.77 0.39
C TYR A 51 1.43 17.77 0.17
N VAL A 52 1.20 18.13 -1.10
CA VAL A 52 0.01 18.89 -1.52
C VAL A 52 -1.19 17.95 -1.67
N ILE A 53 -2.41 18.49 -1.51
CA ILE A 53 -3.67 17.71 -1.60
C ILE A 53 -3.78 16.85 -2.87
N TYR A 54 -3.26 17.35 -4.00
CA TYR A 54 -3.28 16.63 -5.27
C TYR A 54 -2.49 15.31 -5.22
N THR A 55 -1.40 15.26 -4.45
CA THR A 55 -0.62 14.04 -4.28
C THR A 55 -1.45 12.99 -3.56
N PHE A 56 -2.14 13.34 -2.47
CA PHE A 56 -3.03 12.42 -1.77
C PHE A 56 -4.13 11.90 -2.68
N ARG A 57 -4.84 12.79 -3.39
CA ARG A 57 -5.91 12.40 -4.31
C ARG A 57 -5.43 11.51 -5.46
N TYR A 58 -4.24 11.77 -6.00
CA TYR A 58 -3.64 10.91 -7.02
C TYR A 58 -3.59 9.45 -6.56
N PHE A 59 -3.09 9.19 -5.34
CA PHE A 59 -3.06 7.83 -4.80
C PHE A 59 -4.45 7.32 -4.41
N LEU A 60 -5.16 8.08 -3.58
CA LEU A 60 -6.37 7.62 -2.89
C LEU A 60 -7.59 7.48 -3.81
N CYS A 61 -7.67 8.26 -4.90
CA CYS A 61 -8.75 8.10 -5.87
C CYS A 61 -8.49 6.94 -6.85
N GLN A 62 -7.23 6.60 -7.11
CA GLN A 62 -6.87 5.58 -8.10
C GLN A 62 -6.70 4.19 -7.46
N TRP A 63 -6.18 4.13 -6.24
CA TRP A 63 -5.95 2.89 -5.48
C TRP A 63 -6.51 2.95 -4.06
N PRO A 64 -7.80 3.26 -3.88
CA PRO A 64 -8.42 3.31 -2.55
C PRO A 64 -8.32 1.97 -1.82
N HIS A 65 -8.41 0.85 -2.55
CA HIS A 65 -8.38 -0.52 -2.03
C HIS A 65 -7.00 -0.98 -1.54
N LEU A 66 -5.92 -0.28 -1.93
CA LEU A 66 -4.56 -0.56 -1.45
C LEU A 66 -4.19 0.26 -0.21
N SER A 67 -5.03 1.23 0.16
CA SER A 67 -4.78 2.17 1.25
C SER A 67 -5.66 1.86 2.44
N PHE A 68 -5.08 1.84 3.64
CA PHE A 68 -5.76 1.41 4.87
C PHE A 68 -5.59 2.42 5.99
N LEU A 69 -6.60 2.48 6.85
CA LEU A 69 -6.69 3.33 8.03
C LEU A 69 -6.83 2.46 9.28
N ALA A 70 -6.12 2.84 10.34
CA ALA A 70 -6.21 2.23 11.65
C ALA A 70 -6.94 3.16 12.63
N TYR A 71 -7.92 2.64 13.35
CA TYR A 71 -8.72 3.38 14.31
C TYR A 71 -8.55 2.81 15.71
N SER A 72 -8.40 3.72 16.67
CA SER A 72 -8.50 3.40 18.08
C SER A 72 -9.92 3.70 18.56
N PRO A 73 -10.52 2.88 19.43
CA PRO A 73 -11.81 3.18 20.05
C PRO A 73 -11.77 4.46 20.91
N LEU A 74 -10.58 4.96 21.23
CA LEU A 74 -10.35 6.19 21.99
C LEU A 74 -10.26 7.45 21.09
N SER A 75 -10.33 7.30 19.77
CA SER A 75 -10.15 8.39 18.81
C SER A 75 -11.24 8.38 17.75
N SER A 76 -11.79 9.56 17.44
CA SER A 76 -12.68 9.76 16.30
C SER A 76 -11.92 9.79 14.96
N SER A 77 -10.61 10.05 15.00
CA SER A 77 -9.73 10.13 13.84
C SER A 77 -8.85 8.89 13.73
N PRO A 78 -8.42 8.50 12.51
CA PRO A 78 -7.45 7.43 12.33
C PRO A 78 -6.14 7.74 13.09
N VAL A 79 -5.61 6.72 13.74
CA VAL A 79 -4.33 6.74 14.48
C VAL A 79 -3.18 6.15 13.64
N GLY A 80 -3.49 5.60 12.47
CA GLY A 80 -2.53 5.09 11.51
C GLY A 80 -3.09 5.12 10.10
N VAL A 81 -2.22 5.31 9.12
CA VAL A 81 -2.58 5.28 7.70
C VAL A 81 -1.43 4.72 6.87
N ILE A 82 -1.78 3.96 5.84
CA ILE A 82 -0.89 3.59 4.75
C ILE A 82 -1.54 3.99 3.42
N VAL A 83 -0.76 4.60 2.54
CA VAL A 83 -1.19 5.03 1.20
C VAL A 83 -0.28 4.37 0.18
N CYS A 84 -0.88 3.68 -0.78
CA CYS A 84 -0.18 2.84 -1.74
C CYS A 84 -0.67 3.07 -3.17
N LYS A 85 0.13 2.65 -4.16
CA LYS A 85 -0.30 2.42 -5.54
C LYS A 85 0.20 1.06 -6.03
N GLN A 86 -0.39 0.60 -7.13
CA GLN A 86 0.12 -0.53 -7.91
C GLN A 86 -0.07 -0.27 -9.40
N SER A 87 0.96 -0.49 -10.20
CA SER A 87 0.87 -0.26 -11.64
C SER A 87 1.80 -1.20 -12.39
N THR A 88 1.35 -1.61 -13.57
CA THR A 88 2.16 -2.38 -14.52
C THR A 88 3.09 -1.43 -15.27
N HIS A 89 4.40 -1.59 -15.08
CA HIS A 89 5.39 -0.78 -15.78
C HIS A 89 5.79 -1.43 -17.12
N ARG A 90 5.58 -0.72 -18.22
CA ARG A 90 6.00 -1.11 -19.60
C ARG A 90 5.63 -2.55 -19.99
N SER A 91 4.51 -3.06 -19.47
CA SER A 91 4.03 -4.44 -19.65
C SER A 91 5.04 -5.53 -19.24
N ARG A 92 5.97 -5.24 -18.31
CA ARG A 92 7.02 -6.18 -17.88
C ARG A 92 6.94 -6.61 -16.42
N SER A 93 6.57 -5.71 -15.50
CA SER A 93 6.36 -6.08 -14.09
C SER A 93 5.25 -5.24 -13.46
N ASN A 94 4.49 -5.89 -12.59
CA ASN A 94 3.45 -5.30 -11.76
C ASN A 94 4.07 -4.86 -10.43
N ARG A 95 4.27 -3.56 -10.25
CA ARG A 95 5.00 -3.01 -9.11
C ARG A 95 4.06 -2.29 -8.15
N GLY A 96 4.10 -2.69 -6.89
CA GLY A 96 3.50 -2.00 -5.76
C GLY A 96 4.44 -0.92 -5.22
N TYR A 97 3.87 0.16 -4.70
CA TYR A 97 4.63 1.26 -4.10
C TYR A 97 3.95 1.76 -2.83
N ILE A 98 4.68 1.76 -1.72
CA ILE A 98 4.23 2.32 -0.45
C ILE A 98 4.67 3.79 -0.42
N ALA A 99 3.73 4.69 -0.68
CA ALA A 99 4.02 6.11 -0.79
C ALA A 99 4.13 6.80 0.57
N MET A 100 3.22 6.46 1.49
CA MET A 100 3.15 7.09 2.80
C MET A 100 2.74 6.05 3.83
N LEU A 101 3.41 6.04 4.97
CA LEU A 101 3.05 5.27 6.15
C LEU A 101 3.21 6.18 7.38
N SER A 102 2.13 6.39 8.12
CA SER A 102 2.16 7.20 9.34
C SER A 102 1.38 6.50 10.44
N VAL A 103 1.91 6.55 11.66
CA VAL A 103 1.25 6.11 12.89
C VAL A 103 1.49 7.15 13.96
N ASP A 104 0.40 7.59 14.59
CA ASP A 104 0.40 8.53 15.70
C ASP A 104 1.37 8.06 16.79
N LYS A 105 2.23 8.98 17.25
CA LYS A 105 3.28 8.71 18.25
C LYS A 105 2.75 8.00 19.50
N ALA A 106 1.56 8.33 19.97
CA ALA A 106 0.94 7.73 21.16
C ALA A 106 0.53 6.26 20.95
N PHE A 107 0.38 5.85 19.69
CA PHE A 107 -0.06 4.51 19.28
C PHE A 107 1.08 3.64 18.69
N ARG A 108 2.31 4.16 18.64
CA ARG A 108 3.49 3.41 18.18
C ARG A 108 3.85 2.25 19.13
N LYS A 109 4.67 1.34 18.62
CA LYS A 109 5.14 0.11 19.31
C LYS A 109 4.01 -0.86 19.68
N ARG A 110 2.87 -0.79 18.96
CA ARG A 110 1.70 -1.68 19.12
C ARG A 110 1.43 -2.55 17.89
N GLY A 111 2.39 -2.64 16.95
CA GLY A 111 2.25 -3.43 15.72
C GLY A 111 1.37 -2.82 14.62
N ILE A 112 0.83 -1.61 14.82
CA ILE A 112 -0.10 -0.96 13.87
C ILE A 112 0.51 -0.78 12.48
N ALA A 113 1.75 -0.26 12.41
CA ALA A 113 2.44 -0.06 11.15
C ALA A 113 2.63 -1.39 10.40
N SER A 114 3.05 -2.44 11.10
CA SER A 114 3.20 -3.78 10.53
C SER A 114 1.89 -4.36 10.03
N ALA A 115 0.78 -4.13 10.76
CA ALA A 115 -0.55 -4.58 10.34
C ALA A 115 -1.00 -3.83 9.07
N LEU A 116 -0.84 -2.51 9.01
CA LEU A 116 -1.16 -1.70 7.83
C LEU A 116 -0.37 -2.15 6.60
N VAL A 117 0.95 -2.33 6.73
CA VAL A 117 1.80 -2.78 5.62
C VAL A 117 1.37 -4.17 5.14
N ARG A 118 1.08 -5.12 6.04
CA ARG A 118 0.58 -6.45 5.65
C ARG A 118 -0.76 -6.37 4.92
N SER A 119 -1.70 -5.57 5.39
CA SER A 119 -2.99 -5.39 4.71
C SER A 119 -2.82 -4.89 3.27
N SER A 120 -1.97 -3.88 3.05
CA SER A 120 -1.65 -3.39 1.71
C SER A 120 -0.91 -4.43 0.87
N MET A 121 0.07 -5.13 1.44
CA MET A 121 0.80 -6.20 0.74
C MET A 121 -0.15 -7.31 0.27
N ASP A 122 -1.08 -7.75 1.13
CA ASP A 122 -2.01 -8.81 0.79
C ASP A 122 -3.01 -8.36 -0.27
N ALA A 123 -3.48 -7.10 -0.21
CA ALA A 123 -4.27 -6.51 -1.29
C ALA A 123 -3.50 -6.45 -2.62
N MET A 124 -2.22 -6.06 -2.60
CA MET A 124 -1.39 -6.01 -3.81
C MET A 124 -1.13 -7.40 -4.42
N LYS A 125 -0.93 -8.42 -3.57
CA LYS A 125 -0.76 -9.82 -4.02
C LYS A 125 -2.00 -10.35 -4.70
N VAL A 126 -3.19 -10.00 -4.23
CA VAL A 126 -4.46 -10.37 -4.89
C VAL A 126 -4.51 -9.81 -6.32
N GLU A 127 -3.91 -8.64 -6.55
CA GLU A 127 -3.79 -8.03 -7.87
C GLU A 127 -2.54 -8.46 -8.65
N GLY A 128 -1.82 -9.48 -8.17
CA GLY A 128 -0.69 -10.09 -8.86
C GLY A 128 0.57 -9.22 -8.88
N VAL A 129 0.87 -8.52 -7.77
CA VAL A 129 2.12 -7.75 -7.65
C VAL A 129 3.36 -8.66 -7.70
N ASP A 130 4.36 -8.25 -8.47
CA ASP A 130 5.65 -8.96 -8.59
C ASP A 130 6.65 -8.46 -7.54
N GLU A 131 6.59 -7.17 -7.20
CA GLU A 131 7.49 -6.55 -6.23
C GLU A 131 6.87 -5.30 -5.59
N ILE A 132 7.27 -4.98 -4.36
CA ILE A 132 6.80 -3.81 -3.62
C ILE A 132 8.02 -2.98 -3.23
N VAL A 133 8.01 -1.69 -3.56
CA VAL A 133 9.12 -0.77 -3.26
C VAL A 133 8.68 0.42 -2.42
N LEU A 134 9.64 1.02 -1.72
CA LEU A 134 9.48 2.26 -0.96
C LEU A 134 10.83 2.92 -0.69
N GLU A 135 10.81 4.19 -0.32
CA GLU A 135 11.97 4.92 0.18
C GLU A 135 11.80 5.35 1.63
N THR A 136 12.89 5.31 2.40
CA THR A 136 12.93 5.83 3.76
C THR A 136 14.26 6.54 4.03
N GLU A 137 14.25 7.58 4.87
CA GLU A 137 15.48 8.30 5.28
C GLU A 137 16.51 7.30 5.81
N TYR A 138 17.78 7.48 5.43
CA TYR A 138 18.84 6.52 5.76
C TYR A 138 19.03 6.31 7.28
N ASP A 139 18.65 7.30 8.10
CA ASP A 139 18.73 7.31 9.56
C ASP A 139 17.39 6.97 10.25
N ASN A 140 16.34 6.64 9.49
CA ASN A 140 15.06 6.20 10.05
C ASN A 140 15.12 4.72 10.47
N HIS A 141 15.88 4.44 11.53
CA HIS A 141 16.08 3.08 12.05
C HIS A 141 14.78 2.35 12.41
N ALA A 142 13.74 3.08 12.81
CA ALA A 142 12.43 2.49 13.12
C ALA A 142 11.74 1.97 11.86
N ALA A 143 11.72 2.75 10.78
CA ALA A 143 11.17 2.31 9.50
C ALA A 143 12.01 1.17 8.88
N LEU A 144 13.34 1.29 8.91
CA LEU A 144 14.24 0.25 8.41
C LEU A 144 13.99 -1.08 9.13
N SER A 145 13.96 -1.08 10.46
CA SER A 145 13.69 -2.30 11.25
C SER A 145 12.29 -2.88 10.98
N LEU A 146 11.28 -2.01 10.81
CA LEU A 146 9.93 -2.43 10.46
C LEU A 146 9.91 -3.18 9.12
N TYR A 147 10.45 -2.57 8.06
CA TYR A 147 10.37 -3.14 6.72
C TYR A 147 11.27 -4.38 6.57
N GLU A 148 12.46 -4.38 7.18
CA GLU A 148 13.32 -5.57 7.24
C GLU A 148 12.62 -6.74 7.92
N SER A 149 11.87 -6.51 9.01
CA SER A 149 11.08 -7.56 9.68
C SER A 149 9.93 -8.12 8.82
N LEU A 150 9.54 -7.41 7.76
CA LEU A 150 8.52 -7.80 6.79
C LEU A 150 9.11 -8.41 5.52
N GLY A 151 10.44 -8.58 5.46
CA GLY A 151 11.15 -9.21 4.35
C GLY A 151 11.67 -8.25 3.29
N PHE A 152 11.53 -6.93 3.48
CA PHE A 152 12.14 -5.96 2.57
C PHE A 152 13.66 -5.94 2.74
N ILE A 153 14.36 -5.77 1.63
CA ILE A 153 15.82 -5.62 1.59
C ILE A 153 16.19 -4.26 1.00
N ARG A 154 17.38 -3.76 1.33
CA ARG A 154 17.92 -2.51 0.76
C ARG A 154 18.39 -2.78 -0.66
N GLU A 155 17.81 -2.09 -1.64
CA GLU A 155 18.17 -2.20 -3.05
C GLU A 155 19.24 -1.16 -3.43
N LYS A 156 18.99 0.10 -3.09
CA LYS A 156 19.82 1.24 -3.53
C LYS A 156 19.88 2.33 -2.47
N LEU A 157 21.01 3.04 -2.42
CA LEU A 157 21.15 4.31 -1.69
C LEU A 157 20.92 5.47 -2.68
N LEU A 158 20.00 6.36 -2.36
CA LEU A 158 19.64 7.53 -3.15
C LEU A 158 20.19 8.78 -2.45
N TYR A 159 21.15 9.45 -3.08
CA TYR A 159 21.80 10.63 -2.50
C TYR A 159 20.90 11.85 -2.55
N ARG A 160 20.79 12.58 -1.43
CA ARG A 160 20.01 13.82 -1.30
C ARG A 160 18.58 13.70 -1.85
N PHE A 161 17.94 12.56 -1.57
CA PHE A 161 16.61 12.22 -2.09
C PHE A 161 15.50 13.07 -1.48
N TYR A 162 15.57 13.35 -0.18
CA TYR A 162 14.58 14.15 0.53
C TYR A 162 14.87 15.65 0.41
N LEU A 163 13.83 16.50 0.55
CA LEU A 163 13.97 17.97 0.42
C LEU A 163 14.88 18.58 1.50
N ASN A 164 15.02 17.90 2.64
CA ASN A 164 15.96 18.26 3.70
C ASN A 164 17.43 17.91 3.35
N GLY A 165 17.68 17.35 2.17
CA GLY A 165 19.00 16.95 1.69
C GLY A 165 19.50 15.61 2.23
N LYS A 166 18.68 14.88 3.00
CA LYS A 166 19.04 13.54 3.48
C LYS A 166 19.00 12.50 2.36
N ASP A 167 19.88 11.53 2.48
CA ASP A 167 19.87 10.33 1.65
C ASP A 167 18.70 9.42 2.03
N ALA A 168 18.28 8.58 1.09
CA ALA A 168 17.25 7.57 1.30
C ALA A 168 17.75 6.18 0.92
N PHE A 169 17.29 5.16 1.63
CA PHE A 169 17.35 3.79 1.12
C PHE A 169 16.08 3.49 0.33
N ARG A 170 16.22 3.00 -0.90
CA ARG A 170 15.16 2.29 -1.61
C ARG A 170 15.14 0.85 -1.09
N LEU A 171 14.00 0.43 -0.57
CA LEU A 171 13.76 -0.93 -0.12
C LEU A 171 12.85 -1.65 -1.12
N ILE A 172 13.06 -2.96 -1.26
CA ILE A 172 12.29 -3.82 -2.15
C ILE A 172 11.89 -5.12 -1.45
N LEU A 173 10.67 -5.58 -1.72
CA LEU A 173 10.21 -6.94 -1.43
C LEU A 173 9.78 -7.59 -2.75
N THR A 174 10.50 -8.63 -3.18
CA THR A 174 10.12 -9.43 -4.35
C THR A 174 9.10 -10.49 -3.94
N ILE A 175 8.03 -10.64 -4.71
CA ILE A 175 7.03 -11.68 -4.54
C ILE A 175 7.39 -12.84 -5.47
N PRO A 176 7.70 -14.04 -4.94
CA PRO A 176 7.95 -15.20 -5.79
C PRO A 176 6.70 -15.53 -6.61
N PRO A 177 6.85 -15.98 -7.87
CA PRO A 177 5.72 -16.48 -8.63
C PRO A 177 5.10 -17.66 -7.86
N PRO A 178 3.77 -17.87 -7.97
CA PRO A 178 3.13 -19.02 -7.36
C PRO A 178 3.84 -20.28 -7.88
N SER A 179 4.36 -21.10 -6.96
CA SER A 179 4.99 -22.37 -7.33
C SER A 179 3.98 -23.18 -8.15
N PRO A 180 4.36 -23.74 -9.31
CA PRO A 180 3.47 -24.57 -10.08
C PRO A 180 3.03 -25.72 -9.16
N SER A 181 1.74 -25.73 -8.82
CA SER A 181 1.12 -26.89 -8.19
C SER A 181 1.45 -28.09 -9.06
N GLY A 182 1.99 -29.14 -8.45
CA GLY A 182 2.50 -30.34 -9.12
C GLY A 182 1.56 -30.80 -10.23
N SER A 183 2.19 -31.19 -11.34
CA SER A 183 1.58 -31.91 -12.45
C SER A 183 0.69 -33.04 -11.94
N ASP A 184 -0.62 -32.91 -12.14
CA ASP A 184 -1.47 -34.08 -12.32
C ASP A 184 -1.05 -34.71 -13.66
N GLU A 185 -0.11 -35.65 -13.59
CA GLU A 185 0.03 -36.69 -14.60
C GLU A 185 -1.28 -37.49 -14.59
N ASP A 186 -2.18 -37.18 -15.52
CA ASP A 186 -3.13 -38.18 -16.00
C ASP A 186 -3.14 -38.22 -17.52
N ASP A 187 -2.53 -39.30 -17.99
CA ASP A 187 -2.57 -39.85 -19.32
C ASP A 187 -4.01 -40.16 -19.73
N SER A 188 -4.51 -39.53 -20.78
CA SER A 188 -5.31 -40.24 -21.79
C SER A 188 -5.43 -39.39 -23.06
N GLY A 189 -4.67 -39.79 -24.07
CA GLY A 189 -4.91 -39.35 -25.43
C GLY A 189 -6.26 -39.84 -25.96
N ILE A 190 -7.01 -38.96 -26.61
CA ILE A 190 -7.62 -39.29 -27.90
C ILE A 190 -7.83 -38.05 -28.77
N SER A 191 -7.37 -38.19 -30.00
CA SER A 191 -7.49 -37.28 -31.13
C SER A 191 -8.88 -37.37 -31.76
N THR A 192 -9.55 -36.25 -32.05
CA THR A 192 -10.37 -36.12 -33.28
C THR A 192 -10.68 -34.66 -33.68
N THR A 193 -9.97 -34.19 -34.70
CA THR A 193 -10.42 -33.50 -35.93
C THR A 193 -11.71 -32.62 -35.98
N SER A 194 -11.48 -31.35 -36.34
CA SER A 194 -12.27 -30.42 -37.17
C SER A 194 -13.74 -30.06 -36.87
N ARG A 195 -13.98 -28.75 -36.68
CA ARG A 195 -14.89 -27.98 -37.58
C ARG A 195 -14.63 -26.47 -37.53
N ARG A 196 -14.46 -25.88 -38.72
CA ARG A 196 -14.42 -24.44 -39.06
C ARG A 196 -15.83 -23.83 -39.01
N PHE A 197 -15.96 -22.57 -38.56
CA PHE A 197 -16.94 -21.52 -38.95
C PHE A 197 -16.39 -20.19 -38.34
N VAL A 198 -15.80 -19.23 -39.09
CA VAL A 198 -16.32 -18.15 -39.98
C VAL A 198 -17.19 -17.06 -39.29
N GLY A 199 -16.72 -15.80 -39.41
CA GLY A 199 -17.45 -14.52 -39.24
C GLY A 199 -17.26 -13.85 -37.87
N GLU A 200 -17.02 -12.54 -37.69
CA GLU A 200 -17.08 -11.38 -38.59
C GLU A 200 -16.42 -10.17 -37.88
N HIS A 201 -15.88 -9.24 -38.68
CA HIS A 201 -15.30 -7.95 -38.27
C HIS A 201 -16.38 -6.98 -37.77
N MET A 202 -16.05 -6.12 -36.80
CA MET A 202 -16.56 -4.75 -36.78
C MET A 202 -15.50 -3.75 -36.28
N HIS A 203 -15.08 -2.89 -37.20
CA HIS A 203 -14.46 -1.60 -36.93
C HIS A 203 -15.49 -0.64 -36.33
N PHE A 204 -15.07 0.21 -35.39
CA PHE A 204 -15.74 1.49 -35.19
C PHE A 204 -14.70 2.60 -35.16
N GLU A 205 -14.81 3.49 -36.15
CA GLU A 205 -13.98 4.68 -36.32
C GLU A 205 -14.35 5.80 -35.34
N SER A 206 -13.35 6.65 -35.14
CA SER A 206 -13.35 7.91 -34.43
C SER A 206 -14.20 9.02 -35.06
N ALA A 207 -14.85 9.82 -34.23
CA ALA A 207 -15.11 11.26 -34.39
C ALA A 207 -15.74 11.77 -33.08
N GLY A 208 -15.45 12.93 -32.49
CA GLY A 208 -14.70 14.09 -32.91
C GLY A 208 -14.54 15.05 -31.72
N ARG A 209 -13.57 15.94 -31.85
CA ARG A 209 -13.17 16.97 -30.88
C ARG A 209 -14.11 18.17 -30.94
N LEU A 210 -14.56 18.65 -29.78
CA LEU A 210 -14.89 20.04 -29.44
C LEU A 210 -14.64 20.11 -27.91
N GLY A 211 -13.68 20.84 -27.34
CA GLY A 211 -13.43 22.26 -27.50
C GLY A 211 -13.65 22.91 -26.13
N ALA A 212 -12.67 22.80 -25.23
CA ALA A 212 -12.66 23.56 -23.96
C ALA A 212 -11.23 24.03 -23.69
N GLN A 213 -11.10 25.36 -23.67
CA GLN A 213 -9.86 26.12 -23.67
C GLN A 213 -9.13 25.91 -22.35
N GLY A 214 -8.06 25.11 -22.39
CA GLY A 214 -7.36 24.62 -21.21
C GLY A 214 -6.52 25.70 -20.54
N TYR A 215 -6.75 25.90 -19.25
CA TYR A 215 -5.74 26.42 -18.35
C TYR A 215 -4.44 25.61 -18.53
N ARG A 216 -3.33 26.29 -18.80
CA ARG A 216 -2.02 25.65 -18.97
C ARG A 216 -1.53 25.22 -17.58
N ALA A 217 -1.95 24.03 -17.15
CA ALA A 217 -1.40 23.40 -15.95
C ALA A 217 0.13 23.34 -16.10
N ILE A 218 0.85 23.84 -15.09
CA ILE A 218 2.28 23.62 -14.99
C ILE A 218 2.47 22.11 -14.92
N ARG A 219 3.20 21.54 -15.88
CA ARG A 219 3.54 20.13 -15.91
C ARG A 219 4.52 19.88 -14.77
N VAL A 220 4.00 19.65 -13.57
CA VAL A 220 4.78 19.03 -12.51
C VAL A 220 4.95 17.60 -12.98
N SER A 221 6.14 17.27 -13.49
CA SER A 221 6.48 15.87 -13.69
C SER A 221 6.45 15.24 -12.30
N PRO A 222 5.52 14.32 -11.98
CA PRO A 222 5.77 13.46 -10.84
C PRO A 222 7.12 12.83 -11.09
N TYR A 223 8.00 12.82 -10.08
CA TYR A 223 9.33 12.19 -10.17
C TYR A 223 9.22 10.94 -11.03
N SER A 224 9.71 11.06 -12.25
CA SER A 224 9.66 9.99 -13.23
C SER A 224 10.66 8.97 -12.74
N ASP A 225 10.21 7.74 -12.51
CA ASP A 225 11.03 6.54 -12.30
C ASP A 225 11.93 6.23 -13.54
N ASP A 226 12.24 7.22 -14.38
CA ASP A 226 12.92 7.09 -15.68
C ASP A 226 14.45 7.30 -15.60
N ASP A 227 15.05 7.49 -14.43
CA ASP A 227 16.52 7.55 -14.29
C ASP A 227 17.11 6.15 -14.02
N ASP A 228 16.85 5.21 -14.93
CA ASP A 228 17.62 3.97 -15.09
C ASP A 228 18.05 3.84 -16.57
N GLU A 229 19.00 4.67 -17.00
CA GLU A 229 19.93 4.27 -18.07
C GLU A 229 21.24 3.79 -17.43
N PRO A 230 21.70 2.56 -17.70
CA PRO A 230 23.06 2.18 -17.38
C PRO A 230 24.01 2.91 -18.32
N SER A 231 25.01 3.60 -17.76
CA SER A 231 26.15 4.11 -18.50
C SER A 231 26.82 2.97 -19.28
N SER A 232 26.54 2.85 -20.57
CA SER A 232 27.34 2.01 -21.45
C SER A 232 28.66 2.72 -21.69
N ALA A 233 29.69 2.34 -20.93
CA ALA A 233 31.06 2.64 -21.27
C ALA A 233 31.42 1.92 -22.58
N ARG A 234 31.74 2.70 -23.61
CA ARG A 234 32.67 2.35 -24.69
C ARG A 234 33.49 3.59 -25.02
#